data_AF-A0A3S2VLR6-F1
#
_entry.id   AF-A0A3S2VLR6-F1
#
_cell.length_a   1.000
_cell.length_b   1.000
_cell.length_c   1.000
_cell.angle_alpha   90.00
_cell.angle_beta   90.00
_cell.angle_gamma   90.00
#
_symmetry.space_group_name_H-M   'P 1'
#
loop_
_entity.id
_entity.type
_entity.pdbx_description
1 polymer ?
#
loop_
_entity_poly.entity_id
_entity_poly.type
_entity_poly.pdbx_seq_one_letter_code
_entity_poly.pdbx_strand_id
1 'polypeptide(L)'
;TNLLTGVAVCGCGGDGCGGGMTTATGKSGQYRYYACSRRATAATTECRGRRIPMEKLDDIVVKAVSKHVLQPDRLSTLLKTWLDR
;
A
#
# COMPACT_ATOMS: atom_id res chain seq x y z
N THR A 1 -7.55 -2.51 -10.07
CA THR A 1 -7.99 -2.22 -8.69
C THR A 1 -6.89 -1.48 -7.98
N ASN A 2 -7.21 -0.44 -7.19
CA ASN A 2 -6.21 0.39 -6.51
C ASN A 2 -6.30 0.13 -5.00
N LEU A 3 -5.66 -0.94 -4.52
CA LEU A 3 -5.82 -1.41 -3.14
C LEU A 3 -5.34 -0.39 -2.09
N LEU A 4 -4.22 0.28 -2.35
CA LEU A 4 -3.52 1.08 -1.34
C LEU A 4 -3.57 2.59 -1.60
N THR A 5 -4.33 3.03 -2.60
CA THR A 5 -4.49 4.47 -2.87
C THR A 5 -5.24 5.12 -1.71
N GLY A 6 -4.69 6.22 -1.18
CA GLY A 6 -5.24 6.91 -0.01
C GLY A 6 -4.83 6.33 1.34
N VAL A 7 -4.14 5.18 1.37
CA VAL A 7 -3.65 4.55 2.61
C VAL A 7 -2.12 4.50 2.64
N ALA A 8 -1.46 4.21 1.52
CA ALA A 8 -0.01 4.12 1.45
C ALA A 8 0.65 5.51 1.58
N VAL A 9 1.67 5.59 2.44
CA VAL A 9 2.46 6.81 2.68
C VAL A 9 3.93 6.53 2.32
N CYS A 10 4.60 7.53 1.76
CA CYS A 10 5.98 7.41 1.30
C CYS A 10 6.99 7.50 2.45
N GLY A 11 7.70 6.39 2.70
CA GLY A 11 8.78 6.28 3.69
C GLY A 11 10.19 6.67 3.18
N CYS A 12 10.33 7.60 2.23
CA CYS A 12 11.65 8.05 1.77
C CYS A 12 12.37 8.92 2.81
N GLY A 13 13.37 8.37 3.52
CA GLY A 13 14.27 9.10 4.43
C GLY A 13 13.80 9.09 5.88
N GLY A 14 14.19 8.07 6.66
CA GLY A 14 13.68 7.90 8.03
C GLY A 14 12.16 7.68 8.03
N ASP A 15 11.44 8.56 8.69
CA ASP A 15 9.98 8.72 8.76
C ASP A 15 9.32 9.17 7.44
N GLY A 16 10.13 9.43 6.40
CA GLY A 16 9.65 9.66 5.04
C GLY A 16 9.38 11.12 4.72
N CYS A 17 9.07 11.41 3.44
CA CYS A 17 8.50 12.72 3.08
C CYS A 17 7.06 12.90 3.59
N GLY A 18 6.47 11.86 4.22
CA GLY A 18 5.10 11.84 4.71
C GLY A 18 4.02 11.99 3.63
N GLY A 19 4.39 12.11 2.36
CA GLY A 19 3.47 12.25 1.24
C GLY A 19 2.72 10.95 0.95
N GLY A 20 1.43 11.06 0.63
CA GLY A 20 0.65 9.92 0.15
C GLY A 20 1.25 9.29 -1.11
N MET A 21 0.90 8.03 -1.37
CA MET A 21 1.26 7.35 -2.61
C MET A 21 0.06 7.27 -3.55
N THR A 22 0.28 7.62 -4.81
CA THR A 22 -0.71 7.55 -5.90
C THR A 22 -0.28 6.52 -6.94
N THR A 23 -1.22 6.10 -7.80
CA THR A 23 -0.89 5.19 -8.89
C THR A 23 -0.19 5.93 -10.03
N ALA A 24 0.78 5.27 -10.65
CA ALA A 24 1.47 5.75 -11.82
C ALA A 24 1.76 4.59 -12.77
N THR A 25 1.79 4.86 -14.07
CA THR A 25 2.11 3.86 -15.09
C THR A 25 3.50 4.09 -15.69
N GLY A 26 4.03 3.07 -16.37
CA GLY A 26 5.25 3.14 -17.17
C GLY A 26 5.17 2.21 -18.37
N LYS A 27 5.99 2.46 -19.41
CA LYS A 27 6.03 1.70 -20.67
C LYS A 27 4.64 1.47 -21.26
N SER A 28 3.95 2.56 -21.62
CA SER A 28 2.60 2.54 -22.19
C SER A 28 1.56 1.75 -21.39
N GLY A 29 1.68 1.75 -20.05
CA GLY A 29 0.76 1.05 -19.16
C GLY A 29 1.14 -0.39 -18.84
N GLN A 30 2.24 -0.92 -19.42
CA GLN A 30 2.73 -2.27 -19.10
C GLN A 30 3.10 -2.40 -17.62
N TYR A 31 3.63 -1.33 -17.02
CA TYR A 31 3.98 -1.32 -15.61
C TYR A 31 3.08 -0.38 -14.82
N ARG A 32 2.74 -0.79 -13.60
CA ARG A 32 1.96 -0.01 -12.65
C ARG A 32 2.68 0.07 -11.31
N TYR A 33 2.70 1.26 -10.73
CA TYR A 33 3.44 1.56 -9.52
C TYR A 33 2.58 2.34 -8.54
N TYR A 34 2.85 2.15 -7.25
CA TYR A 34 2.62 3.20 -6.26
C TYR A 34 3.81 4.15 -6.29
N ALA A 35 3.55 5.43 -6.49
CA ALA A 35 4.55 6.51 -6.56
C ALA A 35 4.24 7.59 -5.52
N CYS A 36 5.27 8.19 -4.94
CA CYS A 36 5.11 9.32 -4.02
C CYS A 36 4.41 10.50 -4.71
N SER A 37 3.28 10.96 -4.16
CA SER A 37 2.51 12.09 -4.72
C SER A 37 3.30 13.39 -4.67
N ARG A 38 3.98 13.68 -3.55
CA ARG A 38 4.82 14.89 -3.41
C ARG A 38 5.91 14.96 -4.46
N ARG A 39 6.56 13.84 -4.80
CA ARG A 39 7.52 13.83 -5.92
C ARG A 39 6.87 14.10 -7.27
N ALA A 40 5.62 13.65 -7.46
CA ALA A 40 4.90 13.84 -8.71
C ALA A 40 4.39 15.28 -8.87
N THR A 41 4.06 15.97 -7.77
CA THR A 41 3.47 17.32 -7.78
C THR A 41 4.46 18.44 -7.45
N ALA A 42 5.48 18.18 -6.64
CA ALA A 42 6.48 19.16 -6.23
C ALA A 42 7.78 19.02 -7.04
N ALA A 43 8.68 20.00 -6.88
CA ALA A 43 10.01 19.94 -7.47
C ALA A 43 10.82 18.75 -6.90
N THR A 44 11.75 18.23 -7.69
CA THR A 44 12.53 17.01 -7.43
C THR A 44 13.42 17.04 -6.18
N THR A 45 13.43 18.14 -5.43
CA THR A 45 14.24 18.34 -4.23
C THR A 45 13.56 17.85 -2.95
N GLU A 46 12.23 17.73 -2.90
CA GLU A 46 11.52 17.40 -1.65
C GLU A 46 11.54 15.91 -1.28
N CYS A 47 11.66 15.02 -2.26
CA CYS A 47 11.63 13.58 -2.03
C CYS A 47 12.42 12.85 -3.09
N ARG A 48 13.19 11.82 -2.71
CA ARG A 48 13.89 10.93 -3.66
C ARG A 48 12.92 10.19 -4.59
N GLY A 49 11.64 10.07 -4.20
CA GLY A 49 10.58 9.61 -5.09
C GLY A 49 10.54 8.10 -5.32
N ARG A 50 10.29 7.32 -4.25
CA ARG A 50 10.13 5.85 -4.38
C ARG A 50 8.97 5.54 -5.34
N ARG A 51 9.21 4.59 -6.23
CA ARG A 51 8.19 3.90 -7.03
C ARG A 51 8.27 2.41 -6.70
N ILE A 52 7.16 1.81 -6.31
CA ILE A 52 7.09 0.39 -5.95
C ILE A 52 6.09 -0.26 -6.89
N PRO A 53 6.41 -1.39 -7.56
CA PRO A 53 5.44 -2.13 -8.37
C PRO A 53 4.17 -2.42 -7.57
N MET A 54 2.99 -2.16 -8.15
CA MET A 54 1.71 -2.31 -7.43
C MET A 54 1.52 -3.73 -6.90
N GLU A 55 1.71 -4.72 -7.77
CA GLU A 55 1.60 -6.14 -7.42
C GLU A 55 2.47 -6.50 -6.21
N LYS A 56 3.73 -6.03 -6.19
CA LYS A 56 4.65 -6.30 -5.08
C LYS A 56 4.15 -5.72 -3.76
N LEU A 57 3.69 -4.47 -3.75
CA LEU A 57 3.24 -3.84 -2.51
C LEU A 57 1.89 -4.39 -2.06
N ASP A 58 0.97 -4.63 -2.99
CA ASP A 58 -0.33 -5.25 -2.72
C ASP A 58 -0.13 -6.63 -2.10
N ASP A 59 0.74 -7.47 -2.66
CA ASP A 59 1.06 -8.80 -2.13
C ASP A 59 1.59 -8.75 -0.70
N ILE A 60 2.49 -7.80 -0.41
CA ILE A 60 3.05 -7.64 0.95
C ILE A 60 1.93 -7.31 1.93
N VAL A 61 1.06 -6.35 1.57
CA VAL A 61 -0.03 -5.91 2.44
C VAL A 61 -1.07 -7.02 2.61
N VAL A 62 -1.51 -7.66 1.53
CA VAL A 62 -2.50 -8.75 1.58
C VAL A 62 -1.97 -9.91 2.42
N LYS A 63 -0.71 -10.34 2.22
CA LYS A 63 -0.11 -11.41 3.04
C LYS A 63 -0.06 -11.03 4.51
N ALA A 64 0.33 -9.79 4.82
CA ALA A 64 0.37 -9.32 6.21
C ALA A 64 -1.03 -9.28 6.83
N VAL A 65 -2.02 -8.69 6.15
CA VAL A 65 -3.40 -8.60 6.63
C VAL A 65 -4.00 -9.99 6.82
N SER A 66 -3.88 -10.87 5.82
CA SER A 66 -4.35 -12.25 5.92
C SER A 66 -3.72 -12.99 7.09
N LYS A 67 -2.40 -12.84 7.32
CA LYS A 67 -1.74 -13.45 8.47
C LYS A 67 -2.31 -12.97 9.81
N HIS A 68 -2.67 -11.69 9.95
CA HIS A 68 -3.22 -11.15 11.19
C HIS A 68 -4.70 -11.49 11.38
N VAL A 69 -5.48 -11.48 10.29
CA VAL A 69 -6.92 -11.78 10.32
C VAL A 69 -7.17 -13.26 10.55
N LEU A 70 -6.39 -14.14 9.90
CA LEU A 70 -6.53 -15.59 9.96
C LEU A 70 -5.79 -16.22 11.15
N GLN A 71 -5.37 -15.43 12.15
CA GLN A 71 -4.87 -15.99 13.40
C GLN A 71 -5.96 -16.85 14.06
N PRO A 72 -5.67 -18.07 14.56
CA PRO A 72 -6.69 -18.99 15.07
C PRO A 72 -7.67 -18.36 16.06
N ASP A 73 -7.16 -17.60 17.04
CA ASP A 73 -7.99 -16.93 18.04
C ASP A 73 -8.91 -15.87 17.42
N ARG A 74 -8.39 -15.09 16.47
CA ARG A 74 -9.15 -14.06 15.74
C ARG A 74 -10.19 -14.69 14.83
N LEU A 75 -9.82 -15.75 14.13
CA LEU A 75 -10.72 -16.49 13.24
C LEU A 75 -11.85 -17.13 14.04
N SER A 76 -11.55 -17.77 15.17
CA SER A 76 -12.56 -18.34 16.05
C SER A 76 -13.55 -17.28 16.56
N THR A 77 -13.06 -16.10 16.92
CA THR A 77 -13.89 -14.97 17.36
C THR A 77 -14.80 -14.48 16.22
N LEU A 78 -14.22 -14.26 15.03
CA LEU A 78 -14.98 -13.82 13.86
C LEU A 78 -16.07 -14.82 13.45
N LEU A 79 -15.77 -16.12 13.51
CA LEU A 79 -16.71 -17.19 13.18
C LEU A 79 -17.83 -17.30 14.22
N LYS A 80 -17.53 -17.16 15.52
CA LYS A 80 -18.55 -17.13 16.58
C LYS A 80 -19.55 -15.99 16.35
N THR A 81 -19.06 -14.78 16.12
CA THR A 81 -19.94 -13.63 15.82
C THR A 81 -20.85 -13.86 14.61
N TRP A 82 -20.38 -14.64 13.63
CA TRP A 82 -21.18 -14.99 12.45
C TRP A 82 -22.21 -16.09 12.71
N LEU A 83 -21.87 -17.06 13.57
CA LEU A 83 -22.76 -18.17 13.93
C LEU A 83 -23.83 -17.75 14.96
N ASP A 84 -23.56 -16.73 15.75
CA ASP A 84 -24.48 -16.16 16.74
C ASP A 84 -25.54 -15.20 16.12
N ARG A 85 -25.60 -15.12 14.79
CA ARG A 85 -26.53 -14.27 14.02
C ARG A 85 -27.49 -15.11 13.19
#